data_AF-A0A661JDB9-F1
#
_entry.id   AF-A0A661JDB9-F1
#
_cell.length_a   1.000
_cell.length_b   1.000
_cell.length_c   1.000
_cell.angle_alpha   90.00
_cell.angle_beta   90.00
_cell.angle_gamma   90.00
#
_symmetry.space_group_name_H-M   'P 1'
#
loop_
_entity.id
_entity.type
_entity.pdbx_description
1 polymer ?
#
loop_
_entity_poly.entity_id
_entity_poly.type
_entity_poly.pdbx_seq_one_letter_code
_entity_poly.pdbx_strand_id
1 'polypeptide(L)'
;MDISPASRDILIKEIEFVTQKMDESSYPEEKLYYFSAIYSMFQRILNIDFDPDLLFAFFVLRETYNAFMSRLSASDRIVKLSDYHFARLLDLSRTLLERLRDEKDFNDVLKQFVLLLYTTTGNGYYLVQKGLIEV
;
A
#
# COMPACT_ATOMS: atom_id res chain seq x y z
N MET A 1 1.06 9.75 -14.58
CA MET A 1 2.46 9.32 -14.38
C MET A 1 3.17 9.17 -15.70
N ASP A 2 4.07 10.10 -15.98
CA ASP A 2 4.89 10.21 -17.18
C ASP A 2 6.34 9.82 -16.86
N ILE A 3 6.63 8.52 -16.94
CA ILE A 3 7.96 7.93 -16.70
C ILE A 3 8.37 7.07 -17.89
N SER A 4 9.66 6.79 -18.03
CA SER A 4 10.11 5.96 -19.15
C SER A 4 9.52 4.54 -19.09
N PRO A 5 9.31 3.87 -20.25
CA PRO A 5 8.84 2.49 -20.28
C PRO A 5 9.74 1.52 -19.49
N ALA A 6 11.05 1.77 -19.45
CA ALA A 6 12.00 0.99 -18.67
C ALA A 6 11.77 1.13 -17.15
N SER A 7 11.58 2.35 -16.65
CA SER A 7 11.24 2.61 -15.25
C SER A 7 9.90 1.98 -14.86
N ARG A 8 8.91 2.04 -15.75
CA ARG A 8 7.61 1.41 -15.55
C ARG A 8 7.72 -0.12 -15.45
N ASP A 9 8.47 -0.76 -16.35
CA ASP A 9 8.69 -2.20 -16.34
C ASP A 9 9.38 -2.68 -15.05
N ILE A 10 10.35 -1.91 -14.54
CA ILE A 10 10.99 -2.18 -13.23
C ILE A 10 9.96 -2.15 -12.10
N LEU A 11 9.09 -1.13 -12.05
CA LEU A 11 8.02 -1.05 -11.03
C LEU A 11 7.07 -2.24 -11.11
N ILE A 12 6.59 -2.56 -12.32
CA ILE A 12 5.64 -3.65 -12.54
C ILE A 12 6.22 -4.98 -12.05
N LYS A 13 7.45 -5.31 -12.45
CA LYS A 13 8.12 -6.56 -12.06
C LYS A 13 8.32 -6.67 -10.55
N GLU A 14 8.72 -5.57 -9.91
CA GLU A 14 8.90 -5.56 -8.46
C GLU A 14 7.58 -5.77 -7.74
N ILE A 15 6.53 -5.03 -8.12
CA ILE A 15 5.21 -5.13 -7.46
C ILE A 15 4.59 -6.50 -7.71
N GLU A 16 4.76 -7.09 -8.89
CA GLU A 16 4.33 -8.47 -9.17
C GLU A 16 5.00 -9.46 -8.22
N PHE A 17 6.33 -9.41 -8.09
CA PHE A 17 7.06 -10.27 -7.16
C PHE A 17 6.61 -10.07 -5.71
N VAL A 18 6.47 -8.81 -5.28
CA VAL A 18 6.07 -8.46 -3.92
C VAL A 18 4.66 -8.94 -3.61
N THR A 19 3.69 -8.72 -4.51
CA THR A 19 2.30 -9.16 -4.29
C THR A 19 2.18 -10.67 -4.24
N GLN A 20 2.97 -11.40 -5.03
CA GLN A 20 3.08 -12.86 -4.90
C GLN A 20 3.60 -13.25 -3.50
N LYS A 21 4.68 -12.63 -3.04
CA LYS A 21 5.27 -12.94 -1.72
C LYS A 21 4.34 -12.59 -0.57
N MET A 22 3.65 -11.45 -0.64
CA MET A 22 2.62 -11.07 0.31
C MET A 22 1.49 -12.12 0.39
N ASP A 23 1.09 -12.72 -0.74
CA ASP A 23 0.05 -13.75 -0.76
C ASP A 23 0.52 -15.06 -0.12
N GLU A 24 1.75 -15.48 -0.43
CA GLU A 24 2.40 -16.69 0.11
C GLU A 24 2.68 -16.59 1.63
N SER A 25 2.87 -15.39 2.17
CA SER A 25 3.17 -15.17 3.59
C SER A 25 1.98 -15.49 4.50
N SER A 26 2.26 -16.15 5.62
CA SER A 26 1.25 -16.47 6.65
C SER A 26 1.22 -15.45 7.79
N TYR A 27 2.29 -14.67 7.96
CA TYR A 27 2.44 -13.77 9.10
C TYR A 27 2.24 -12.29 8.69
N PRO A 28 1.48 -11.50 9.47
CA PRO A 28 1.28 -10.06 9.24
C PRO A 28 2.57 -9.27 9.01
N GLU A 29 3.59 -9.52 9.84
CA GLU A 29 4.88 -8.84 9.80
C GLU A 29 5.62 -9.14 8.49
N GLU A 30 5.53 -10.38 8.02
CA GLU A 30 6.14 -10.82 6.78
C GLU A 30 5.45 -10.18 5.56
N LYS A 31 4.11 -10.10 5.57
CA LYS A 31 3.35 -9.38 4.54
C LYS A 31 3.76 -7.90 4.47
N LEU A 32 3.93 -7.24 5.62
CA LEU A 32 4.38 -5.85 5.66
C LEU A 32 5.82 -5.68 5.23
N TYR A 33 6.69 -6.61 5.59
CA TYR A 33 8.08 -6.63 5.11
C TYR A 33 8.12 -6.61 3.58
N TYR A 34 7.36 -7.49 2.92
CA TYR A 34 7.27 -7.48 1.46
C TYR A 34 6.63 -6.21 0.91
N PHE A 35 5.51 -5.76 1.48
CA PHE A 35 4.86 -4.50 1.08
C PHE A 35 5.83 -3.29 1.12
N SER A 36 6.77 -3.26 2.06
CA SER A 36 7.74 -2.17 2.19
C SER A 36 8.65 -1.99 0.96
N ALA A 37 8.85 -3.06 0.18
CA ALA A 37 9.61 -3.00 -1.06
C ALA A 37 8.89 -2.17 -2.14
N ILE A 38 7.55 -2.09 -2.12
CA ILE A 38 6.78 -1.31 -3.09
C ILE A 38 7.17 0.16 -2.99
N TYR A 39 6.96 0.81 -1.83
CA TYR A 39 7.28 2.24 -1.70
C TYR A 39 8.78 2.51 -1.92
N SER A 40 9.66 1.57 -1.54
CA SER A 40 11.10 1.67 -1.77
C SER A 40 11.43 1.71 -3.26
N MET A 41 10.71 0.94 -4.09
CA MET A 41 10.88 0.97 -5.54
C MET A 41 10.36 2.26 -6.17
N PHE A 42 9.23 2.79 -5.70
CA PHE A 42 8.76 4.12 -6.11
C PHE A 42 9.80 5.20 -5.81
N GLN A 43 10.42 5.18 -4.63
CA GLN A 43 11.51 6.11 -4.28
C GLN A 43 12.72 5.93 -5.20
N ARG A 44 13.06 4.69 -5.57
CA ARG A 44 14.18 4.42 -6.49
C ARG A 44 13.91 4.99 -7.88
N ILE A 45 12.72 4.76 -8.43
CA ILE A 45 12.35 5.31 -9.74
C ILE A 45 12.27 6.82 -9.71
N LEU A 46 11.77 7.43 -8.62
CA LEU A 46 11.74 8.88 -8.45
C LEU A 46 13.12 9.54 -8.65
N ASN A 47 14.20 8.85 -8.26
CA ASN A 47 15.58 9.32 -8.44
C ASN A 47 16.11 9.17 -9.87
N ILE A 48 15.44 8.38 -10.72
CA ILE A 48 15.79 8.13 -12.13
C ILE A 48 14.94 9.02 -13.03
N ASP A 49 13.62 8.89 -12.91
CA ASP A 49 12.59 9.61 -13.66
C ASP A 49 11.63 10.29 -12.67
N PHE A 50 11.84 11.57 -12.41
CA PHE A 50 10.97 12.32 -11.49
C PHE A 50 9.59 12.56 -12.12
N ASP A 51 8.55 12.18 -11.38
CA ASP A 51 7.15 12.48 -11.70
C ASP A 51 6.37 12.75 -10.39
N PRO A 52 5.48 13.76 -10.33
CA PRO A 52 4.72 14.06 -9.11
C PRO A 52 3.82 12.92 -8.62
N ASP A 53 3.27 12.10 -9.52
CA ASP A 53 2.43 10.95 -9.15
C ASP A 53 3.27 9.85 -8.49
N LEU A 54 4.54 9.67 -8.90
CA LEU A 54 5.47 8.77 -8.22
C LEU A 54 5.75 9.22 -6.78
N LEU A 55 6.00 10.53 -6.60
CA LEU A 55 6.22 11.09 -5.27
C LEU A 55 4.99 10.91 -4.37
N PHE A 56 3.80 11.14 -4.93
CA PHE A 56 2.54 10.97 -4.20
C PHE A 56 2.30 9.50 -3.83
N ALA A 57 2.52 8.58 -4.77
CA ALA A 57 2.43 7.14 -4.50
C ALA A 57 3.44 6.70 -3.42
N PHE A 58 4.69 7.12 -3.53
CA PHE A 58 5.72 6.85 -2.51
C PHE A 58 5.26 7.28 -1.12
N PHE A 59 4.76 8.53 -0.99
CA PHE A 59 4.27 9.05 0.28
C PHE A 59 3.13 8.21 0.84
N VAL A 60 2.07 7.98 0.05
CA VAL A 60 0.88 7.23 0.50
C VAL A 60 1.23 5.80 0.92
N LEU A 61 2.04 5.10 0.14
CA LEU A 61 2.41 3.71 0.40
C LEU A 61 3.32 3.61 1.64
N ARG A 62 4.27 4.54 1.81
CA ARG A 62 5.13 4.61 3.00
C ARG A 62 4.32 4.90 4.26
N GLU A 63 3.40 5.86 4.21
CA GLU A 63 2.56 6.16 5.38
C GLU A 63 1.59 5.01 5.71
N THR A 64 1.11 4.29 4.70
CA THR A 64 0.33 3.05 4.92
C THR A 64 1.16 2.01 5.68
N TYR A 65 2.39 1.73 5.24
CA TYR A 65 3.29 0.81 5.94
C TYR A 65 3.54 1.25 7.39
N ASN A 66 3.87 2.53 7.59
CA ASN A 66 4.15 3.08 8.92
C ASN A 66 2.93 2.94 9.86
N ALA A 67 1.73 3.21 9.36
CA ALA A 67 0.50 3.09 10.13
C ALA A 67 0.25 1.64 10.57
N PHE A 68 0.43 0.68 9.66
CA PHE A 68 0.30 -0.74 9.97
C PHE A 68 1.37 -1.22 10.96
N MET A 69 2.63 -0.87 10.75
CA MET A 69 3.73 -1.23 11.66
C MET A 69 3.57 -0.62 13.06
N SER A 70 3.12 0.64 13.13
CA SER A 70 2.80 1.27 14.40
C SER A 70 1.68 0.53 15.13
N ARG A 71 0.73 -0.04 14.39
CA ARG A 71 -0.38 -0.79 14.98
C ARG A 71 -0.01 -2.21 15.39
N LEU A 72 0.84 -2.91 14.64
CA LEU A 72 1.39 -4.20 15.07
C LEU A 72 2.25 -4.08 16.34
N SER A 73 2.99 -2.97 16.48
CA SER A 73 3.84 -2.72 17.66
C SER A 73 3.11 -2.09 18.85
N ALA A 74 1.83 -1.74 18.69
CA ALA A 74 1.05 -1.10 19.75
C ALA A 74 0.74 -2.07 20.90
N SER A 75 0.92 -1.60 22.14
CA SER A 75 0.57 -2.37 23.34
C SER A 75 -0.92 -2.28 23.70
N ASP A 76 -1.61 -1.26 23.21
CA ASP A 76 -3.06 -1.12 23.38
C ASP A 76 -3.82 -2.12 22.49
N ARG A 77 -4.98 -2.58 22.98
CA ARG A 77 -5.77 -3.63 22.31
C ARG A 77 -7.04 -3.10 21.66
N ILE A 78 -7.21 -1.78 21.55
CA ILE A 78 -8.48 -1.18 21.13
C ILE A 78 -8.62 -1.27 19.61
N VAL A 79 -7.62 -0.75 18.88
CA VAL A 79 -7.57 -0.84 17.42
C VAL A 79 -6.71 -2.04 17.06
N LYS A 80 -7.28 -3.03 16.36
CA LYS A 80 -6.56 -4.24 15.95
C LYS A 80 -6.56 -4.36 14.44
N LEU A 81 -5.40 -4.68 13.88
CA LEU A 81 -5.34 -5.21 12.53
C LEU A 81 -5.90 -6.63 12.52
N SER A 82 -6.62 -6.96 11.46
CA SER A 82 -7.19 -8.27 11.21
C SER A 82 -6.72 -8.76 9.85
N ASP A 83 -6.92 -10.05 9.56
CA ASP A 83 -6.60 -10.66 8.26
C ASP A 83 -7.24 -9.89 7.10
N TYR A 84 -8.41 -9.30 7.34
CA TYR A 84 -9.10 -8.44 6.39
C TYR A 84 -8.27 -7.21 5.96
N HIS A 85 -7.58 -6.55 6.90
CA HIS A 85 -6.73 -5.40 6.57
C HIS A 85 -5.57 -5.80 5.65
N PHE A 86 -5.00 -6.98 5.88
CA PHE A 86 -3.90 -7.50 5.07
C PHE A 86 -4.37 -8.02 3.71
N ALA A 87 -5.55 -8.65 3.64
CA ALA A 87 -6.18 -9.00 2.39
C ALA A 87 -6.45 -7.75 1.54
N ARG A 88 -7.02 -6.70 2.16
CA ARG A 88 -7.26 -5.41 1.48
C ARG A 88 -5.97 -4.75 1.02
N LEU A 89 -4.90 -4.77 1.83
CA LEU A 89 -3.59 -4.26 1.47
C LEU A 89 -3.03 -4.96 0.22
N LEU A 90 -3.14 -6.29 0.17
CA LEU A 90 -2.74 -7.09 -0.99
C LEU A 90 -3.59 -6.78 -2.22
N ASP A 91 -4.90 -6.70 -2.08
CA ASP A 91 -5.81 -6.39 -3.19
C ASP A 91 -5.56 -5.01 -3.80
N LEU A 92 -5.32 -4.00 -2.96
CA LEU A 92 -4.95 -2.66 -3.42
C LEU A 92 -3.59 -2.66 -4.11
N SER A 93 -2.63 -3.43 -3.62
CA SER A 93 -1.31 -3.57 -4.25
C SER A 93 -1.39 -4.24 -5.61
N ARG A 94 -2.23 -5.28 -5.76
CA ARG A 94 -2.55 -5.90 -7.05
C ARG A 94 -3.28 -4.94 -7.98
N THR A 95 -4.23 -4.17 -7.46
CA THR A 95 -4.95 -3.16 -8.27
C THR A 95 -4.01 -2.07 -8.77
N LEU A 96 -3.06 -1.63 -7.94
CA LEU A 96 -2.01 -0.69 -8.34
C LEU A 96 -1.15 -1.27 -9.47
N LEU A 97 -0.73 -2.53 -9.36
CA LEU A 97 0.01 -3.24 -10.42
C LEU A 97 -0.75 -3.22 -11.75
N GLU A 98 -2.03 -3.55 -11.74
CA GLU A 98 -2.86 -3.56 -12.96
C GLU A 98 -3.01 -2.16 -13.55
N ARG A 99 -3.19 -1.11 -12.74
CA ARG A 99 -3.21 0.27 -13.24
C ARG A 99 -1.88 0.68 -13.89
N LEU A 100 -0.76 0.26 -13.33
CA LEU A 100 0.57 0.53 -13.88
C LEU A 100 0.79 -0.18 -15.22
N ARG A 101 0.33 -1.43 -15.34
CA ARG A 101 0.38 -2.24 -16.59
C ARG A 101 -0.46 -1.62 -17.71
N ASP A 102 -1.67 -1.20 -17.37
CA ASP A 102 -2.61 -0.61 -18.33
C ASP A 102 -2.34 0.88 -18.62
N GLU A 103 -1.31 1.46 -17.99
CA GLU A 103 -1.00 2.89 -18.04
C GLU A 103 -2.20 3.78 -17.67
N LYS A 104 -3.02 3.31 -16.73
CA LYS A 104 -4.20 4.02 -16.23
C LYS A 104 -3.85 4.86 -15.01
N ASP A 105 -4.65 5.91 -14.78
CA ASP A 105 -4.64 6.64 -13.52
C ASP A 105 -4.86 5.69 -12.33
N PHE A 106 -4.12 5.90 -11.26
CA PHE A 106 -4.16 5.12 -10.03
C PHE A 106 -4.47 5.96 -8.78
N ASN A 107 -4.88 7.22 -8.95
CA ASN A 107 -5.15 8.12 -7.84
C ASN A 107 -6.35 7.66 -7.00
N ASP A 108 -7.32 6.99 -7.62
CA ASP A 108 -8.41 6.31 -6.92
C ASP A 108 -7.88 5.18 -6.03
N VAL A 109 -6.93 4.38 -6.51
CA VAL A 109 -6.28 3.32 -5.73
C VAL A 109 -5.51 3.91 -4.53
N LEU A 110 -4.76 4.99 -4.74
CA LEU A 110 -4.05 5.67 -3.63
C LEU A 110 -5.02 6.24 -2.58
N LYS A 111 -6.17 6.78 -2.99
CA LYS A 111 -7.21 7.19 -2.04
C LYS A 111 -7.71 6.01 -1.20
N GLN A 112 -7.82 4.82 -1.78
CA GLN A 112 -8.19 3.62 -1.04
C GLN A 112 -7.10 3.18 -0.04
N PHE A 113 -5.82 3.31 -0.38
CA PHE A 113 -4.73 3.14 0.59
C PHE A 113 -4.86 4.14 1.75
N VAL A 114 -5.20 5.39 1.46
CA VAL A 114 -5.45 6.42 2.50
C VAL A 114 -6.66 6.07 3.38
N LEU A 115 -7.73 5.50 2.82
CA LEU A 115 -8.84 5.01 3.64
C LEU A 115 -8.41 3.83 4.51
N LEU A 116 -7.70 2.87 3.95
CA LEU A 116 -7.20 1.69 4.67
C LEU A 116 -6.23 2.07 5.80
N LEU A 117 -5.28 2.99 5.58
CA LEU A 117 -4.40 3.46 6.65
C LEU A 117 -5.21 4.22 7.72
N TYR A 118 -6.26 4.94 7.34
CA TYR A 118 -7.05 5.69 8.29
C TYR A 118 -7.78 4.79 9.29
N THR A 119 -8.20 3.60 8.86
CA THR A 119 -8.90 2.62 9.73
C THR A 119 -8.01 2.12 10.87
N THR A 120 -6.68 2.25 10.75
CA THR A 120 -5.73 1.89 11.81
C THR A 120 -5.57 2.98 12.88
N THR A 121 -6.25 4.12 12.73
CA THR A 121 -6.29 5.20 13.72
C THR A 121 -7.47 5.03 14.68
N GLY A 122 -7.43 5.68 15.84
CA GLY A 122 -8.56 5.64 16.79
C GLY A 122 -9.86 6.18 16.19
N ASN A 123 -9.81 7.29 15.45
CA ASN A 123 -11.01 7.84 14.82
C ASN A 123 -11.47 7.01 13.62
N GLY A 124 -10.55 6.54 12.77
CA GLY A 124 -10.94 5.69 11.64
C GLY A 124 -11.57 4.38 12.10
N TYR A 125 -11.01 3.73 13.13
CA TYR A 125 -11.62 2.56 13.75
C TYR A 125 -13.03 2.86 14.30
N TYR A 126 -13.22 4.01 14.95
CA TYR A 126 -14.54 4.45 15.40
C TYR A 126 -15.53 4.66 14.25
N LEU A 127 -15.08 5.17 13.10
CA LEU A 127 -15.93 5.32 11.91
C LEU A 127 -16.26 3.97 11.25
N VAL A 128 -15.35 2.99 11.31
CA VAL A 128 -15.63 1.60 10.91
C VAL A 128 -16.70 0.99 11.80
N GLN A 129 -16.60 1.17 13.12
CA GLN A 129 -17.64 0.70 14.07
C GLN A 129 -19.01 1.34 13.81
N LYS A 130 -19.05 2.56 13.28
CA LYS A 130 -20.26 3.24 12.85
C LYS A 130 -20.78 2.81 11.47
N GLY A 131 -20.03 2.00 10.72
CA GLY A 131 -20.37 1.62 9.34
C GLY A 131 -20.25 2.77 8.34
N LEU A 132 -19.48 3.82 8.65
CA LEU A 132 -19.27 4.97 7.75
C LEU A 132 -18.04 4.80 6.85
N ILE A 133 -17.12 3.92 7.26
CA ILE A 133 -15.98 3.48 6.46
C ILE A 133 -16.08 1.97 6.37
N GLU A 134 -16.09 1.48 5.14
CA GLU A 134 -15.87 0.07 4.85
C GLU A 134 -14.37 -0.12 4.67
N VAL A 135 -13.81 -1.07 5.42
CA VAL A 135 -12.45 -1.56 5.15
C VAL A 135 -12.54 -2.39 3.89
#